data_AF-A0A7X2TEX2-F1
#
_entry.id   AF-A0A7X2TEX2-F1
#
_cell.length_a   1.000
_cell.length_b   1.000
_cell.length_c   1.000
_cell.angle_alpha   90.00
_cell.angle_beta   90.00
_cell.angle_gamma   90.00
#
_symmetry.space_group_name_H-M   'P 1'
#
loop_
_entity.id
_entity.type
_entity.pdbx_description
1 polymer ?
#
loop_
_entity_poly.entity_id
_entity_poly.type
_entity_poly.pdbx_seq_one_letter_code
_entity_poly.pdbx_strand_id
1 'polypeptide(L)'
;MELKEFTEKEQKEIQAGLSTAEISDKEAADKILALVPEEWIRKIPFFVRKHATTKTIERIAAQYPELYAVAKKPGELPEKEREELRKIITDIFQEKMKKHNIR
;
A
#
# COMPACT_ATOMS: atom_id res chain seq x y z
N MET A 1 13.58 7.29 6.68
CA MET A 1 13.11 7.36 5.28
C MET A 1 13.58 8.64 4.62
N GLU A 2 14.75 8.54 4.02
CA GLU A 2 15.38 9.52 3.14
C GLU A 2 15.37 8.98 1.71
N LEU A 3 15.33 9.85 0.69
CA LEU A 3 15.30 9.43 -0.71
C LEU A 3 16.48 8.51 -1.08
N LYS A 4 17.65 8.74 -0.46
CA LYS A 4 18.88 7.95 -0.64
C LYS A 4 18.77 6.48 -0.16
N GLU A 5 17.76 6.14 0.64
CA GLU A 5 17.51 4.76 1.09
C GLU A 5 16.84 3.90 -0.01
N PHE A 6 16.36 4.51 -1.09
CA PHE A 6 15.69 3.85 -2.20
C PHE A 6 16.62 3.66 -3.39
N THR A 7 16.35 2.66 -4.22
CA THR A 7 17.11 2.45 -5.47
C THR A 7 16.93 3.63 -6.43
N GLU A 8 17.88 3.89 -7.33
CA GLU A 8 17.77 5.00 -8.31
C GLU A 8 16.46 4.97 -9.10
N LYS A 9 15.95 3.77 -9.39
CA LYS A 9 14.65 3.58 -10.05
C LYS A 9 13.50 4.06 -9.17
N GLU A 10 13.44 3.61 -7.91
CA GLU A 10 12.41 4.05 -6.96
C GLU A 10 12.51 5.55 -6.67
N GLN A 11 13.72 6.11 -6.58
CA GLN A 11 13.91 7.55 -6.41
C GLN A 11 13.29 8.35 -7.54
N LYS A 12 13.46 7.90 -8.80
CA LYS A 12 12.81 8.52 -9.97
C LYS A 12 11.28 8.38 -9.90
N GLU A 13 10.75 7.22 -9.52
CA GLU A 13 9.31 7.01 -9.33
C GLU A 13 8.73 7.95 -8.25
N ILE A 14 9.44 8.09 -7.12
CA ILE A 14 9.08 8.97 -6.01
C ILE A 14 9.11 10.45 -6.45
N GLN A 15 10.20 10.89 -7.10
CA GLN A 15 10.36 12.27 -7.56
C GLN A 15 9.36 12.66 -8.65
N ALA A 16 9.06 11.75 -9.57
CA ALA A 16 8.09 11.98 -10.63
C ALA A 16 6.64 11.95 -10.12
N GLY A 17 6.41 11.62 -8.83
CA GLY A 17 5.07 11.43 -8.28
C GLY A 17 4.30 10.26 -8.93
N LEU A 18 5.02 9.41 -9.66
CA LEU A 18 4.55 8.32 -10.49
C LEU A 18 5.12 7.03 -9.89
N SER A 19 4.40 6.41 -8.96
CA SER A 19 4.42 4.95 -9.00
C SER A 19 3.84 4.59 -10.35
N THR A 20 4.64 3.94 -11.19
CA THR A 20 4.26 3.58 -12.57
C THR A 20 3.01 2.70 -12.64
N ALA A 21 2.51 2.20 -11.51
CA ALA A 21 1.18 1.64 -11.43
C ALA A 21 0.14 2.75 -11.35
N GLU A 22 -0.44 3.05 -12.51
CA GLU A 22 -1.87 3.32 -12.53
C GLU A 22 -2.56 2.19 -11.77
N ILE A 23 -3.04 2.46 -10.56
CA ILE A 23 -3.98 1.55 -9.93
C ILE A 23 -5.23 1.62 -10.80
N SER A 24 -5.38 0.62 -11.68
CA SER A 24 -6.49 0.56 -12.63
C SER A 24 -7.85 0.58 -11.94
N ASP A 25 -7.89 0.19 -10.66
CA ASP A 25 -9.10 0.11 -9.84
C ASP A 25 -8.93 0.88 -8.53
N LYS A 26 -9.12 2.21 -8.63
CA LYS A 26 -9.04 3.13 -7.48
C LYS A 26 -9.91 2.70 -6.30
N GLU A 27 -11.10 2.17 -6.57
CA GLU A 27 -12.02 1.73 -5.51
C GLU A 27 -11.45 0.58 -4.66
N ALA A 28 -10.83 -0.41 -5.30
CA ALA A 28 -10.18 -1.52 -4.58
C ALA A 28 -8.99 -1.02 -3.74
N ALA A 29 -8.19 -0.10 -4.30
CA ALA A 29 -7.11 0.55 -3.57
C ALA A 29 -7.61 1.30 -2.34
N ASP A 30 -8.63 2.14 -2.49
CA ASP A 30 -9.19 2.91 -1.38
C ASP A 30 -9.72 2.00 -0.27
N LYS A 31 -10.47 0.94 -0.63
CA LYS A 31 -10.96 -0.05 0.34
C LYS A 31 -9.83 -0.72 1.11
N ILE A 32 -8.77 -1.13 0.41
CA ILE A 32 -7.62 -1.80 1.04
C ILE A 32 -6.83 -0.81 1.90
N LEU A 33 -6.60 0.42 1.42
CA LEU A 33 -5.89 1.45 2.17
C LEU A 33 -6.66 1.88 3.43
N ALA A 34 -7.99 1.90 3.38
CA ALA A 34 -8.84 2.18 4.53
C ALA A 34 -8.72 1.13 5.66
N LEU A 35 -8.15 -0.05 5.38
CA LEU A 35 -7.87 -1.07 6.41
C LEU A 35 -6.61 -0.74 7.22
N VAL A 36 -5.74 0.14 6.72
CA VAL A 36 -4.52 0.58 7.41
C VAL A 36 -4.86 1.73 8.35
N PRO A 37 -4.38 1.69 9.61
CA PRO A 37 -4.52 2.83 10.51
C PRO A 37 -3.90 4.11 9.92
N GLU A 38 -4.63 5.21 9.93
CA GLU A 38 -4.12 6.47 9.36
C GLU A 38 -2.84 6.95 10.07
N GLU A 39 -2.69 6.65 11.37
CA GLU A 39 -1.46 6.95 12.14
C GLU A 39 -0.20 6.41 11.45
N TRP A 40 -0.30 5.22 10.87
CA TRP A 40 0.82 4.55 10.21
C TRP A 40 1.20 5.26 8.92
N ILE A 41 0.19 5.71 8.16
CA ILE A 41 0.38 6.52 6.97
C ILE A 41 0.99 7.88 7.33
N ARG A 42 0.56 8.47 8.46
CA ARG A 42 1.09 9.75 8.95
C ARG A 42 2.58 9.70 9.30
N LYS A 43 3.06 8.58 9.86
CA LYS A 43 4.49 8.37 10.17
C LYS A 43 5.38 8.31 8.91
N ILE A 44 4.82 7.96 7.75
CA ILE A 44 5.54 7.93 6.48
C ILE A 44 5.69 9.36 5.96
N PRO A 45 6.88 9.80 5.50
CA PRO A 45 7.04 11.14 4.92
C PRO A 45 6.16 11.34 3.67
N PHE A 46 5.55 12.52 3.53
CA PHE A 46 4.54 12.81 2.49
C PHE A 46 4.99 12.42 1.06
N PHE A 47 6.23 12.71 0.70
CA PHE A 47 6.77 12.44 -0.64
C PHE A 47 6.86 10.94 -0.97
N VAL A 48 6.97 10.06 0.02
CA VAL A 48 6.97 8.59 -0.17
C VAL A 48 5.63 7.94 0.12
N ARG A 49 4.65 8.63 0.73
CA ARG A 49 3.34 8.05 1.07
C ARG A 49 2.66 7.43 -0.14
N LYS A 50 2.48 8.21 -1.22
CA LYS A 50 1.84 7.75 -2.46
C LYS A 50 2.57 6.55 -3.07
N HIS A 51 3.90 6.58 -3.05
CA HIS A 51 4.70 5.48 -3.58
C HIS A 51 4.53 4.21 -2.75
N ALA A 52 4.63 4.33 -1.43
CA ALA A 52 4.51 3.22 -0.49
C ALA A 52 3.12 2.57 -0.52
N THR A 53 2.06 3.39 -0.56
CA THR A 53 0.68 2.89 -0.65
C THR A 53 0.44 2.17 -1.97
N THR A 54 0.78 2.77 -3.11
CA THR A 54 0.59 2.15 -4.43
C THR A 54 1.36 0.83 -4.56
N LYS A 55 2.64 0.78 -4.19
CA LYS A 55 3.44 -0.46 -4.24
C LYS A 55 2.85 -1.58 -3.36
N THR A 56 2.26 -1.20 -2.23
CA THR A 56 1.61 -2.18 -1.35
C THR A 56 0.36 -2.77 -2.01
N ILE A 57 -0.45 -1.93 -2.66
CA ILE A 57 -1.62 -2.41 -3.41
C ILE A 57 -1.20 -3.29 -4.60
N GLU A 58 -0.19 -2.90 -5.37
CA GLU A 58 0.36 -3.73 -6.44
C GLU A 58 0.82 -5.09 -5.93
N ARG A 59 1.52 -5.12 -4.78
CA ARG A 59 1.97 -6.36 -4.14
C ARG A 59 0.78 -7.24 -3.75
N ILE A 60 -0.27 -6.65 -3.18
CA ILE A 60 -1.50 -7.39 -2.80
C ILE A 60 -2.20 -7.92 -4.05
N ALA A 61 -2.33 -7.12 -5.12
CA ALA A 61 -2.93 -7.56 -6.37
C ALA A 61 -2.16 -8.72 -7.03
N ALA A 62 -0.83 -8.71 -6.93
CA ALA A 62 0.02 -9.76 -7.48
C ALA A 62 0.07 -11.03 -6.62
N GLN A 63 0.15 -10.91 -5.29
CA GLN A 63 0.30 -12.05 -4.38
C GLN A 63 -1.05 -12.65 -3.93
N TYR A 64 -2.08 -11.82 -3.84
CA TYR A 64 -3.41 -12.20 -3.39
C TYR A 64 -4.48 -11.73 -4.38
N PRO A 65 -4.43 -12.21 -5.64
CA PRO A 65 -5.36 -11.78 -6.68
C PRO A 65 -6.83 -12.07 -6.32
N GLU A 66 -7.10 -13.14 -5.55
CA GLU A 66 -8.44 -13.48 -5.09
C GLU A 66 -9.00 -12.43 -4.11
N LEU A 67 -8.21 -12.05 -3.10
CA LEU A 67 -8.59 -11.01 -2.14
C LEU A 67 -8.71 -9.63 -2.82
N TYR A 68 -7.80 -9.33 -3.75
CA TYR A 68 -7.88 -8.11 -4.55
C TYR A 68 -9.15 -8.09 -5.40
N ALA A 69 -9.51 -9.20 -6.04
CA ALA A 69 -10.75 -9.32 -6.82
C ALA A 69 -12.00 -9.11 -5.95
N VAL A 70 -11.99 -9.55 -4.68
CA VAL A 70 -13.08 -9.26 -3.74
C VAL A 70 -13.14 -7.77 -3.43
N ALA A 71 -12.00 -7.08 -3.24
CA ALA A 71 -11.96 -5.63 -3.08
C ALA A 71 -12.46 -4.85 -4.32
N LYS A 72 -12.28 -5.41 -5.53
CA LYS A 72 -12.82 -4.85 -6.78
C LYS A 72 -14.34 -4.94 -6.89
N LYS A 73 -14.99 -5.87 -6.17
CA LYS A 73 -16.45 -6.01 -6.23
C LYS A 73 -17.10 -4.77 -5.60
N PRO A 74 -18.17 -4.24 -6.21
CA PRO A 74 -18.92 -3.15 -5.61
C PRO A 74 -19.56 -3.63 -4.30
N GLY A 75 -19.64 -2.72 -3.32
CA GLY A 75 -20.15 -3.02 -1.99
C GLY A 75 -19.06 -3.21 -0.94
N GLU A 76 -19.49 -3.63 0.26
CA GLU A 76 -18.62 -3.83 1.41
C GLU A 76 -17.81 -5.12 1.29
N LEU A 77 -16.57 -5.07 1.79
CA LEU A 77 -15.72 -6.25 1.90
C LEU A 77 -16.35 -7.23 2.89
N PRO A 78 -16.51 -8.52 2.53
CA PRO A 78 -16.92 -9.55 3.47
C PRO A 78 -16.00 -9.57 4.69
N GLU A 79 -16.53 -9.83 5.89
CA GLU A 79 -15.77 -9.72 7.14
C GLU A 79 -14.49 -10.56 7.13
N LYS A 80 -14.57 -11.79 6.62
CA LYS A 80 -13.44 -12.70 6.50
C LYS A 80 -12.33 -12.13 5.60
N GLU A 81 -12.65 -11.78 4.36
CA GLU A 81 -11.68 -11.21 3.41
C GLU A 81 -11.16 -9.85 3.87
N ARG A 82 -11.99 -9.05 4.54
CA ARG A 82 -11.60 -7.78 5.15
C ARG A 82 -10.54 -7.99 6.23
N GLU A 83 -10.74 -8.93 7.13
CA GLU A 83 -9.76 -9.24 8.18
C GLU A 83 -8.46 -9.79 7.60
N GLU A 84 -8.54 -10.65 6.57
CA GLU A 84 -7.35 -11.16 5.88
C GLU A 84 -6.57 -10.04 5.18
N LEU A 85 -7.25 -9.22 4.37
CA LEU A 85 -6.64 -8.06 3.71
C LEU A 85 -6.03 -7.10 4.74
N ARG A 86 -6.73 -6.85 5.85
CA ARG A 86 -6.24 -5.99 6.93
C ARG A 86 -4.95 -6.55 7.52
N LYS A 87 -4.89 -7.85 7.83
CA LYS A 87 -3.67 -8.48 8.36
C LYS A 87 -2.52 -8.37 7.36
N ILE A 88 -2.76 -8.71 6.08
CA ILE A 88 -1.74 -8.65 5.03
C ILE A 88 -1.20 -7.24 4.86
N ILE A 89 -2.06 -6.24 4.69
CA ILE A 89 -1.59 -4.87 4.48
C ILE A 89 -0.89 -4.32 5.73
N THR A 90 -1.40 -4.64 6.92
CA THR A 90 -0.77 -4.25 8.18
C THR A 90 0.62 -4.87 8.27
N ASP A 91 0.76 -6.16 8.00
CA ASP A 91 2.05 -6.86 8.05
C ASP A 91 3.07 -6.22 7.08
N ILE A 92 2.68 -5.96 5.83
CA ILE A 92 3.54 -5.29 4.84
C ILE A 92 3.98 -3.90 5.33
N PHE A 93 3.09 -3.12 5.94
CA PHE A 93 3.44 -1.83 6.50
C PHE A 93 4.34 -1.96 7.74
N GLN A 94 4.12 -2.95 8.61
CA GLN A 94 5.01 -3.23 9.76
C GLN A 94 6.41 -3.58 9.28
N GLU A 95 6.54 -4.47 8.31
CA GLU A 95 7.82 -4.83 7.70
C GLU A 95 8.53 -3.56 7.18
N LYS A 96 7.79 -2.69 6.48
CA LYS A 96 8.33 -1.43 5.96
C LYS A 96 8.77 -0.48 7.07
N MET A 97 7.96 -0.31 8.11
CA MET A 97 8.33 0.54 9.25
C MET A 97 9.56 0.01 9.97
N LYS A 98 9.61 -1.30 10.21
CA LYS A 98 10.75 -1.97 10.85
C LYS A 98 12.02 -1.82 10.01
N LYS A 99 11.92 -2.01 8.69
CA LYS A 99 13.04 -1.86 7.75
C LYS A 99 13.62 -0.44 7.79
N HIS A 100 12.77 0.58 7.90
CA HIS A 100 13.20 1.98 7.94
C HIS A 100 13.30 2.55 9.36
N ASN A 101 13.30 1.68 10.38
CA ASN A 101 13.39 2.01 11.80
C ASN A 101 12.47 3.15 12.25
N ILE A 102 11.25 3.18 11.70
CA ILE A 102 10.21 4.16 12.02
C ILE A 102 9.61 3.73 13.37
N ARG A 103 9.77 4.58 14.39
CA ARG A 103 9.23 4.36 15.73
C ARG A 103 7.85 4.99 15.89
#